data_AF-A0A7W0YYG3-F1
#
_entry.id   AF-A0A7W0YYG3-F1
#
_cell.length_a   1.000
_cell.length_b   1.000
_cell.length_c   1.000
_cell.angle_alpha   90.00
_cell.angle_beta   90.00
_cell.angle_gamma   90.00
#
_symmetry.space_group_name_H-M   'P 1'
#
loop_
_entity.id
_entity.type
_entity.pdbx_description
1 polymer ?
#
loop_
_entity_poly.entity_id
_entity_poly.type
_entity_poly.pdbx_seq_one_letter_code
_entity_poly.pdbx_strand_id
1 'polypeptide(L)'
;MRAGKKYYGKYRGVVLNNVDPQQIGRVQVSVPDIGPISSSWALPCLPAAGLNSGILAIPQRGASVWVEFEQGDLDHPIWVGGFWNSATEVPESAEALPPDGILLQTSTGAMISLSEAGIVISSGKGASVSLVGPTVDINAGALTVT
;
A
#
# COMPACT_ATOMS: atom_id res chain seq x y z
N MET A 1 7.51 26.62 -18.12
CA MET A 1 7.69 25.25 -18.66
C MET A 1 9.10 25.14 -19.21
N ARG A 2 9.94 24.24 -18.69
CA ARG A 2 11.22 23.94 -19.36
C ARG A 2 10.91 23.11 -20.60
N ALA A 3 11.47 23.50 -21.75
CA ALA A 3 11.37 22.79 -23.03
C ALA A 3 12.27 21.54 -23.03
N GLY A 4 12.00 20.60 -22.12
CA GLY A 4 12.72 19.33 -21.96
C GLY A 4 11.91 18.13 -22.45
N LYS A 5 12.58 16.98 -22.56
CA LYS A 5 11.95 15.69 -22.85
C LYS A 5 10.84 15.40 -21.82
N LYS A 6 9.68 14.96 -22.31
CA LYS A 6 8.54 14.56 -21.47
C LYS A 6 8.53 13.05 -21.24
N TYR A 7 8.08 12.66 -20.05
CA TYR A 7 8.08 11.28 -19.58
C TYR A 7 6.65 10.84 -19.25
N TYR A 8 5.96 10.31 -20.26
CA TYR A 8 4.59 9.85 -20.13
C TYR A 8 4.52 8.34 -19.85
N GLY A 9 3.49 7.92 -19.13
CA GLY A 9 3.25 6.53 -18.78
C GLY A 9 3.69 6.19 -17.36
N LYS A 10 3.68 4.89 -17.05
CA LYS A 10 4.06 4.34 -15.75
C LYS A 10 5.47 3.77 -15.80
N TYR A 11 6.25 4.08 -14.79
CA TYR A 11 7.62 3.60 -14.63
C TYR A 11 7.77 2.82 -13.33
N ARG A 12 8.65 1.81 -13.32
CA ARG A 12 8.93 1.04 -12.09
C ARG A 12 9.85 1.84 -11.18
N GLY A 13 9.42 2.05 -9.95
CA GLY A 13 10.21 2.71 -8.92
C GLY A 13 10.42 1.86 -7.69
N VAL A 14 11.48 2.18 -6.94
CA VAL A 14 11.75 1.63 -5.60
C VAL A 14 11.78 2.76 -4.60
N VAL A 15 11.07 2.61 -3.49
CA VAL A 15 11.04 3.60 -2.40
C VAL A 15 12.41 3.67 -1.71
N LEU A 16 13.04 4.84 -1.75
CA LEU A 16 14.31 5.11 -1.07
C LEU A 16 14.10 5.66 0.35
N ASN A 17 13.06 6.49 0.52
CA ASN A 17 12.73 7.14 1.78
C ASN A 17 11.23 7.44 1.85
N ASN A 18 10.61 7.11 2.97
CA ASN A 18 9.19 7.35 3.25
C ASN A 18 8.95 8.24 4.49
N VAL A 19 10.00 8.84 5.06
CA VAL A 19 9.91 9.79 6.17
C VAL A 19 9.62 11.18 5.61
N ASP A 20 8.37 11.42 5.23
CA ASP A 20 7.91 12.69 4.63
C ASP A 20 7.85 13.83 5.65
N PRO A 21 8.66 14.90 5.54
CA PRO A 21 8.63 16.03 6.48
C PRO A 21 7.30 16.79 6.47
N GLN A 22 6.52 16.72 5.37
CA GLN A 22 5.23 17.39 5.26
C GLN A 22 4.06 16.52 5.74
N GLN A 23 4.30 15.23 6.01
CA GLN A 23 3.28 14.30 6.49
C GLN A 23 2.05 14.22 5.57
N ILE A 24 2.26 14.33 4.25
CA ILE A 24 1.20 14.23 3.23
C ILE A 24 1.34 12.97 2.35
N GLY A 25 2.07 11.97 2.83
CA GLY A 25 2.18 10.66 2.18
C GLY A 25 3.17 10.61 1.01
N ARG A 26 4.13 11.53 0.93
CA ARG A 26 5.14 11.52 -0.13
C ARG A 26 6.21 10.47 0.12
N VAL A 27 6.84 10.02 -0.96
CA VAL A 27 8.04 9.16 -0.90
C VAL A 27 9.11 9.64 -1.86
N GLN A 28 10.38 9.44 -1.53
CA GLN A 28 11.47 9.55 -2.51
C GLN A 28 11.64 8.20 -3.19
N VAL A 29 11.71 8.20 -4.52
CA VAL A 29 11.78 6.99 -5.33
C VAL A 29 13.00 7.02 -6.24
N SER A 30 13.57 5.84 -6.51
CA SER A 30 14.48 5.60 -7.62
C SER A 30 13.69 4.99 -8.78
N VAL A 31 13.84 5.53 -9.99
CA VAL A 31 13.24 4.97 -11.23
C VAL A 31 14.39 4.80 -12.24
N PRO A 32 14.95 3.57 -12.36
CA PRO A 32 16.15 3.33 -13.16
C PRO A 32 16.05 3.75 -14.64
N ASP A 33 14.87 3.58 -15.24
CA ASP A 33 14.64 3.77 -16.68
C ASP A 33 14.79 5.23 -17.16
N ILE A 34 14.79 6.20 -16.23
CA ILE A 34 14.88 7.63 -16.54
C ILE A 34 16.20 8.27 -16.11
N GLY A 35 17.15 7.44 -15.63
CA GLY A 35 18.47 7.89 -15.18
C GLY A 35 18.53 8.20 -13.68
N PRO A 36 19.69 8.68 -13.17
CA PRO A 36 19.87 8.98 -11.75
C PRO A 36 18.92 10.11 -11.35
N ILE A 37 17.85 9.77 -10.63
CA ILE A 37 16.89 10.77 -10.18
C ILE A 37 17.53 11.62 -9.09
N SER A 38 17.51 12.92 -9.35
CA SER A 38 17.65 13.96 -8.34
C SER A 38 16.41 13.94 -7.43
N SER A 39 16.49 13.19 -6.34
CA SER A 39 15.71 13.18 -5.08
C SER A 39 14.46 14.10 -4.91
N SER A 40 13.53 14.15 -5.84
CA SER A 40 12.23 14.82 -5.63
C SER A 40 11.26 13.92 -4.86
N TRP A 41 10.41 14.54 -4.04
CA TRP A 41 9.35 13.85 -3.32
C TRP A 41 8.18 13.57 -4.26
N ALA A 42 7.83 12.30 -4.43
CA ALA A 42 6.67 11.88 -5.22
C ALA A 42 5.38 12.07 -4.43
N LEU A 43 4.40 12.78 -5.00
CA LEU A 43 3.06 12.90 -4.43
C LEU A 43 2.31 11.55 -4.50
N PRO A 44 1.43 11.26 -3.54
CA PRO A 44 0.65 10.03 -3.59
C PRO A 44 -0.57 10.17 -4.51
N CYS A 45 -0.83 9.14 -5.32
CA CYS A 45 -2.14 8.93 -5.95
C CYS A 45 -2.98 7.98 -5.09
N LEU A 46 -3.52 8.49 -3.96
CA LEU A 46 -4.30 7.69 -3.02
C LEU A 46 -5.70 7.34 -3.56
N PRO A 47 -6.30 6.21 -3.14
CA PRO A 47 -7.69 5.87 -3.51
C PRO A 47 -8.71 6.91 -3.03
N ALA A 48 -8.46 7.53 -1.88
CA ALA A 48 -9.29 8.61 -1.33
C ALA A 48 -8.43 9.56 -0.48
N ALA A 49 -8.60 10.86 -0.68
CA ALA A 49 -7.98 11.91 0.12
C ALA A 49 -8.93 13.13 0.20
N GLY A 50 -9.19 13.60 1.41
CA GLY A 50 -10.06 14.74 1.68
C GLY A 50 -9.75 15.37 3.04
N LEU A 51 -10.46 16.44 3.38
CA LEU A 51 -10.31 17.06 4.70
C LEU A 51 -10.66 16.04 5.80
N ASN A 52 -9.70 15.70 6.66
CA ASN A 52 -9.82 14.73 7.75
C ASN A 52 -10.40 13.36 7.34
N SER A 53 -10.19 12.92 6.09
CA SER A 53 -10.73 11.67 5.57
C SER A 53 -9.86 11.12 4.43
N GLY A 54 -9.85 9.79 4.26
CA GLY A 54 -9.12 9.15 3.16
C GLY A 54 -8.54 7.78 3.53
N ILE A 55 -7.76 7.22 2.61
CA ILE A 55 -7.02 5.96 2.79
C ILE A 55 -5.54 6.26 2.59
N LEU A 56 -4.76 6.16 3.67
CA LEU A 56 -3.32 6.40 3.65
C LEU A 56 -2.56 5.09 3.90
N ALA A 57 -2.01 4.52 2.83
CA ALA A 57 -1.15 3.34 2.89
C ALA A 57 0.21 3.67 2.27
N ILE A 58 1.15 4.13 3.09
CA ILE A 58 2.47 4.57 2.63
C ILE A 58 3.37 3.33 2.39
N PRO A 59 3.93 3.15 1.19
CA PRO A 59 4.84 2.05 0.92
C PRO A 59 6.13 2.18 1.75
N GLN A 60 6.65 1.05 2.20
CA GLN A 60 7.87 0.99 3.01
C GLN A 60 9.11 1.24 2.16
N ARG A 61 10.21 1.67 2.79
CA ARG A 61 11.52 1.71 2.12
C ARG A 61 11.86 0.34 1.53
N GLY A 62 12.30 0.32 0.27
CA GLY A 62 12.56 -0.89 -0.50
C GLY A 62 11.36 -1.45 -1.24
N ALA A 63 10.13 -1.00 -0.95
CA ALA A 63 8.94 -1.43 -1.67
C ALA A 63 8.97 -0.94 -3.12
N SER A 64 8.39 -1.74 -4.01
CA SER A 64 8.25 -1.41 -5.42
C SER A 64 6.91 -0.74 -5.70
N VAL A 65 6.96 0.34 -6.47
CA VAL A 65 5.82 1.22 -6.77
C VAL A 65 5.81 1.58 -8.24
N TRP A 66 4.62 1.85 -8.79
CA TRP A 66 4.55 2.55 -10.06
C TRP A 66 4.72 4.05 -9.85
N VAL A 67 5.42 4.70 -10.78
CA VAL A 67 5.69 6.14 -10.75
C VAL A 67 5.22 6.76 -12.05
N GLU A 68 4.56 7.90 -11.92
CA GLU A 68 4.16 8.79 -13.01
C GLU A 68 4.73 10.18 -12.75
N PHE A 69 4.52 11.10 -13.70
CA PHE A 69 5.04 12.46 -13.65
C PHE A 69 3.95 13.43 -14.09
N GLU A 70 3.67 14.46 -13.28
CA GLU A 70 2.67 15.47 -13.62
C GLU A 70 3.00 16.10 -14.98
N GLN A 71 2.11 15.92 -15.96
CA GLN A 71 2.32 16.40 -17.34
C GLN A 71 3.66 15.95 -17.94
N GLY A 72 4.15 14.78 -17.53
CA GLY A 72 5.43 14.21 -17.93
C GLY A 72 6.67 14.96 -17.43
N ASP A 73 6.55 15.75 -16.36
CA ASP A 73 7.64 16.52 -15.77
C ASP A 73 8.37 15.74 -14.65
N LEU A 74 9.66 15.47 -14.85
CA LEU A 74 10.47 14.72 -13.88
C LEU A 74 10.62 15.40 -12.52
N ASP A 75 10.45 16.72 -12.46
CA ASP A 75 10.52 17.47 -11.21
C ASP A 75 9.24 17.29 -10.36
N HIS A 76 8.17 16.71 -10.95
CA HIS A 76 6.87 16.50 -10.32
C HIS A 76 6.43 15.02 -10.34
N PRO A 77 7.13 14.12 -9.63
CA PRO A 77 6.78 12.71 -9.58
C PRO A 77 5.49 12.44 -8.78
N ILE A 78 4.80 11.37 -9.15
CA ILE A 78 3.62 10.81 -8.48
C ILE A 78 3.85 9.32 -8.28
N TRP A 79 3.65 8.77 -7.08
CA TRP A 79 3.63 7.32 -6.89
C TRP A 79 2.19 6.80 -6.93
N VAL A 80 1.98 5.68 -7.64
CA VAL A 80 0.67 5.16 -8.02
C VAL A 80 0.59 3.67 -7.67
N GLY A 81 0.40 3.38 -6.38
CA GLY A 81 0.26 2.02 -5.88
C GLY A 81 1.57 1.21 -5.87
N GLY A 82 1.52 0.06 -5.19
CA GLY A 82 2.62 -0.89 -5.06
C GLY A 82 2.46 -2.11 -5.94
N PHE A 83 3.54 -2.83 -6.16
CA PHE A 83 3.53 -4.18 -6.74
C PHE A 83 4.60 -5.05 -6.09
N TRP A 84 4.38 -6.36 -6.10
CA TRP A 84 5.36 -7.34 -5.64
C TRP A 84 6.22 -7.82 -6.79
N ASN A 85 7.53 -7.94 -6.58
CA ASN A 85 8.45 -8.48 -7.59
C ASN A 85 8.50 -10.01 -7.58
N SER A 86 8.07 -10.63 -6.48
CA SER A 86 8.09 -12.08 -6.31
C SER A 86 6.96 -12.53 -5.38
N ALA A 87 6.63 -13.82 -5.46
CA ALA A 87 5.67 -14.45 -4.56
C ALA A 87 6.07 -14.35 -3.08
N THR A 88 7.37 -14.27 -2.79
CA THR A 88 7.88 -14.17 -1.40
C THR A 88 7.60 -12.82 -0.73
N GLU A 89 7.24 -11.79 -1.50
CA GLU A 89 6.85 -10.49 -0.96
C GLU A 89 5.34 -10.41 -0.66
N VAL A 90 4.56 -11.35 -1.20
CA VAL A 90 3.12 -11.47 -0.95
C VAL A 90 2.93 -11.93 0.50
N PRO A 91 2.00 -11.33 1.27
CA PRO A 91 1.66 -11.83 2.60
C PRO A 91 1.24 -13.29 2.55
N GLU A 92 1.81 -14.14 3.41
CA GLU A 92 1.45 -15.57 3.50
C GLU A 92 -0.05 -15.79 3.74
N SER A 93 -0.69 -14.89 4.49
CA SER A 93 -2.14 -14.90 4.72
C SER A 93 -2.98 -14.71 3.44
N ALA A 94 -2.39 -14.16 2.38
CA ALA A 94 -3.06 -14.04 1.08
C ALA A 94 -3.14 -15.39 0.35
N GLU A 95 -2.29 -16.37 0.66
CA GLU A 95 -2.35 -17.71 0.05
C GLU A 95 -3.61 -18.47 0.47
N ALA A 96 -4.12 -18.19 1.68
CA ALA A 96 -5.37 -18.75 2.18
C ALA A 96 -6.62 -18.00 1.70
N LEU A 97 -6.44 -16.87 0.99
CA LEU A 97 -7.52 -16.02 0.54
C LEU A 97 -8.07 -16.54 -0.80
N PRO A 98 -9.40 -16.71 -0.95
CA PRO A 98 -9.98 -17.05 -2.24
C PRO A 98 -9.77 -15.90 -3.26
N PRO A 99 -9.87 -16.15 -4.57
CA PRO A 99 -9.56 -15.15 -5.61
C PRO A 99 -10.38 -13.86 -5.55
N ASP A 100 -11.57 -13.91 -4.95
CA ASP A 100 -12.49 -12.79 -4.74
C ASP A 100 -12.38 -12.15 -3.35
N GLY A 101 -11.51 -12.68 -2.49
CA GLY A 101 -11.25 -12.13 -1.17
C GLY A 101 -10.41 -10.85 -1.21
N ILE A 102 -10.52 -10.07 -0.14
CA ILE A 102 -9.80 -8.80 0.04
C ILE A 102 -8.95 -8.89 1.30
N LEU A 103 -7.68 -8.53 1.19
CA LEU A 103 -6.74 -8.46 2.30
C LEU A 103 -6.09 -7.08 2.37
N LEU A 104 -6.16 -6.47 3.55
CA LEU A 104 -5.31 -5.34 3.95
C LEU A 104 -4.39 -5.84 5.06
N GLN A 105 -3.08 -5.82 4.85
CA GLN A 105 -2.13 -6.30 5.84
C GLN A 105 -0.89 -5.42 5.92
N THR A 106 -0.45 -5.13 7.14
CA THR A 106 0.83 -4.47 7.42
C THR A 106 1.97 -5.51 7.47
N SER A 107 3.21 -5.07 7.29
CA SER A 107 4.39 -5.97 7.41
C SER A 107 4.56 -6.58 8.81
N THR A 108 3.90 -6.01 9.83
CA THR A 108 3.92 -6.53 11.19
C THR A 108 2.77 -7.50 11.48
N GLY A 109 1.97 -7.86 10.47
CA GLY A 109 0.91 -8.86 10.58
C GLY A 109 -0.45 -8.34 11.07
N ALA A 110 -0.61 -7.03 11.30
CA ALA A 110 -1.95 -6.48 11.55
C ALA A 110 -2.74 -6.49 10.23
N MET A 111 -3.98 -6.96 10.27
CA MET A 111 -4.74 -7.23 9.05
C MET A 111 -6.26 -7.07 9.18
N ILE A 112 -6.89 -6.82 8.04
CA ILE A 112 -8.31 -6.99 7.78
C ILE A 112 -8.43 -7.93 6.57
N SER A 113 -9.11 -9.05 6.74
CA SER A 113 -9.41 -10.01 5.66
C SER A 113 -10.92 -10.13 5.49
N LEU A 114 -11.38 -10.13 4.24
CA LEU A 114 -12.79 -10.27 3.86
C LEU A 114 -12.90 -11.36 2.81
N SER A 115 -13.77 -12.33 3.04
CA SER A 115 -14.06 -13.41 2.09
C SER A 115 -15.47 -13.96 2.34
N GLU A 116 -15.94 -14.86 1.47
CA GLU A 116 -17.19 -15.59 1.70
C GLU A 116 -17.16 -16.39 3.01
N ALA A 117 -16.01 -16.94 3.39
CA ALA A 117 -15.85 -17.70 4.62
C ALA A 117 -16.00 -16.85 5.89
N GLY A 118 -15.84 -15.53 5.79
CA GLY A 118 -15.96 -14.61 6.91
C GLY A 118 -15.10 -13.37 6.81
N ILE A 119 -15.17 -12.55 7.85
CA ILE A 119 -14.39 -11.30 8.01
C ILE A 119 -13.53 -11.43 9.26
N VAL A 120 -12.23 -11.11 9.13
CA VAL A 120 -11.28 -11.16 10.24
C VAL A 120 -10.57 -9.82 10.37
N ILE A 121 -10.56 -9.28 11.59
CA ILE A 121 -9.73 -8.15 11.99
C ILE A 121 -8.73 -8.69 13.02
N SER A 122 -7.43 -8.53 12.76
CA SER A 122 -6.38 -9.01 13.64
C SER A 122 -5.32 -7.94 13.87
N SER A 123 -4.89 -7.83 15.12
CA SER A 123 -3.73 -7.00 15.51
C SER A 123 -2.39 -7.61 15.11
N GLY A 124 -2.36 -8.87 14.67
CA GLY A 124 -1.15 -9.67 14.49
C GLY A 124 -0.44 -10.04 15.80
N LYS A 125 -1.02 -9.69 16.95
CA LYS A 125 -0.41 -9.87 18.29
C LYS A 125 -1.37 -10.53 19.30
N GLY A 126 -2.35 -11.27 18.81
CA GLY A 126 -3.29 -12.05 19.62
C GLY A 126 -4.67 -11.41 19.83
N ALA A 127 -4.80 -10.08 19.72
CA ALA A 127 -6.13 -9.46 19.72
C ALA A 127 -6.79 -9.60 18.34
N SER A 128 -8.03 -10.11 18.29
CA SER A 128 -8.77 -10.36 17.04
C SER A 128 -10.28 -10.32 17.20
N VAL A 129 -10.97 -10.07 16.08
CA VAL A 129 -12.41 -10.23 15.90
C VAL A 129 -12.64 -11.05 14.63
N SER A 130 -13.39 -12.13 14.72
CA SER A 130 -13.74 -12.99 13.60
C SER A 130 -15.25 -13.12 13.47
N LEU A 131 -15.76 -12.93 12.25
CA LEU A 131 -17.17 -13.03 11.90
C LEU A 131 -17.33 -14.18 10.91
N VAL A 132 -17.95 -15.27 11.33
CA VAL A 132 -18.13 -16.50 10.52
C VAL A 132 -19.56 -16.99 10.67
N GLY A 133 -20.35 -16.92 9.59
CA GLY A 133 -21.78 -17.20 9.65
C GLY A 133 -22.48 -16.29 10.67
N PRO A 134 -23.29 -16.83 11.61
CA PRO A 134 -23.90 -16.04 12.69
C PRO A 134 -22.94 -15.74 13.85
N THR A 135 -21.75 -16.33 13.86
CA THR A 135 -20.84 -16.29 15.01
C THR A 135 -19.94 -15.06 14.97
N VAL A 136 -19.84 -14.38 16.12
CA VAL A 136 -18.79 -13.39 16.39
C VAL A 136 -17.86 -13.95 17.46
N ASP A 137 -16.59 -14.11 17.12
CA ASP A 137 -15.54 -14.59 18.02
C ASP A 137 -14.51 -13.49 18.32
N ILE A 138 -14.17 -13.32 19.59
CA ILE A 138 -13.20 -12.35 20.08
C ILE A 138 -12.01 -13.08 20.70
N ASN A 139 -10.80 -12.73 20.25
CA ASN A 139 -9.53 -13.25 20.75
C ASN A 139 -9.47 -14.79 20.80
N ALA A 140 -9.94 -15.46 19.74
CA ALA A 140 -9.89 -16.92 19.57
C ALA A 140 -10.60 -17.69 20.70
N GLY A 141 -11.87 -17.37 20.95
CA GLY A 141 -12.73 -18.05 21.92
C GLY A 141 -12.76 -17.44 23.32
N ALA A 142 -12.12 -16.28 23.55
CA ALA A 142 -12.24 -15.60 24.84
C ALA A 142 -13.66 -15.08 25.09
N LEU A 143 -14.35 -14.68 24.02
CA LEU A 143 -15.79 -14.42 23.99
C LEU A 143 -16.34 -14.85 22.63
N THR A 144 -17.36 -15.70 22.64
CA THR A 144 -18.04 -16.16 21.44
C THR A 144 -19.53 -15.88 21.59
N VAL A 145 -20.13 -15.25 20.58
CA VAL A 145 -21.57 -14.98 20.48
C VAL A 145 -22.09 -15.67 19.23
N THR A 146 -23.22 -16.38 19.34
CA THR A 146 -23.83 -17.21 18.28
C THR A 146 -25.32 -16.97 18.17
#